data_AF-A0A7G8J579-F1
#
_entry.id   AF-A0A7G8J579-F1
#
_cell.length_a   1.000
_cell.length_b   1.000
_cell.length_c   1.000
_cell.angle_alpha   90.00
_cell.angle_beta   90.00
_cell.angle_gamma   90.00
#
_symmetry.space_group_name_H-M   'P 1'
#
loop_
_entity.id
_entity.type
_entity.pdbx_description
1 polymer ?
#
loop_
_entity_poly.entity_id
_entity_poly.type
_entity_poly.pdbx_seq_one_letter_code
_entity_poly.pdbx_strand_id
1 'polypeptide(L)'
;MRTFAGSALLSALILFGMVSPSMAWEETDQQAYHNKMSLLKVMLEGARIRAVETNDLETLCLIMSIGNDVTIRYVELNPNDVEITNRLDGMRNDMTACLALLYNKKQPSS
;
A
#
# COMPACT_ATOMS: atom_id res chain seq x y z
N MET A 1 -16.56 33.07 -48.39
CA MET A 1 -15.75 32.59 -47.25
C MET A 1 -16.48 32.97 -45.98
N ARG A 2 -16.47 32.12 -44.93
CA ARG A 2 -17.13 32.26 -43.59
C ARG A 2 -18.37 31.38 -43.40
N THR A 3 -18.18 30.07 -43.24
CA THR A 3 -19.08 29.20 -42.43
C THR A 3 -18.45 27.85 -42.11
N PHE A 4 -17.49 27.35 -42.90
CA PHE A 4 -16.91 26.01 -42.70
C PHE A 4 -15.91 25.89 -41.52
N ALA A 5 -15.32 26.97 -41.04
CA ALA A 5 -14.35 26.93 -39.93
C ALA A 5 -14.99 26.67 -38.56
N GLY A 6 -16.26 27.05 -38.36
CA GLY A 6 -16.95 26.89 -37.07
C GLY A 6 -17.34 25.44 -36.77
N SER A 7 -17.69 24.67 -37.80
CA SER A 7 -18.15 23.28 -37.64
C SER A 7 -17.00 22.31 -37.34
N ALA A 8 -15.80 22.56 -37.86
CA ALA A 8 -14.60 21.78 -37.52
C ALA A 8 -14.17 21.97 -36.06
N LEU A 9 -14.26 23.20 -35.53
CA LEU A 9 -13.94 23.50 -34.13
C LEU A 9 -14.95 22.88 -33.15
N LEU A 10 -16.23 22.90 -33.49
CA LEU A 10 -17.29 22.23 -32.70
C LEU A 10 -17.12 20.71 -32.67
N SER A 11 -16.70 20.11 -33.79
CA SER A 11 -16.48 18.66 -33.87
C SER A 11 -15.24 18.21 -33.08
N ALA A 12 -14.18 19.03 -33.04
CA ALA A 12 -13.00 18.76 -32.24
C ALA A 12 -13.28 18.84 -30.72
N LEU A 13 -14.11 19.78 -30.28
CA LEU A 13 -14.51 19.92 -28.87
C LEU A 13 -15.30 18.72 -28.34
N ILE A 14 -16.12 18.09 -29.17
CA ILE A 14 -16.92 16.92 -28.80
C ILE A 14 -16.03 15.68 -28.63
N LEU A 15 -14.97 15.53 -29.42
CA LEU A 15 -14.02 14.42 -29.31
C LEU A 15 -13.16 14.50 -28.04
N PHE A 16 -12.79 15.71 -27.58
CA PHE A 16 -12.05 15.89 -26.31
C PHE A 16 -12.94 15.77 -25.06
N GLY A 17 -14.27 15.84 -25.19
CA GLY A 17 -15.21 15.69 -24.08
C GLY A 17 -15.56 14.24 -23.71
N MET A 18 -15.12 13.25 -24.50
CA MET A 18 -15.46 11.84 -24.29
C MET A 18 -14.38 11.03 -23.55
N VAL A 19 -13.33 11.66 -23.02
CA VAL A 19 -12.50 11.00 -22.01
C VAL A 19 -13.32 10.93 -20.73
N SER A 20 -13.94 9.77 -20.51
CA SER A 20 -14.70 9.50 -19.29
C SER A 20 -13.78 9.76 -18.09
N PRO A 21 -14.15 10.67 -17.15
CA PRO A 21 -13.33 10.93 -15.97
C PRO A 21 -13.15 9.68 -15.10
N SER A 22 -13.90 8.60 -15.35
CA SER A 22 -13.72 7.28 -14.73
C SER A 22 -12.32 6.68 -14.91
N MET A 23 -11.59 7.03 -15.99
CA MET A 23 -10.21 6.57 -16.21
C MET A 23 -9.19 7.20 -15.24
N ALA A 24 -9.56 8.28 -14.54
CA ALA A 24 -8.72 8.90 -13.51
C ALA A 24 -8.92 8.30 -12.11
N TRP A 25 -9.90 7.40 -11.95
CA TRP A 25 -10.23 6.73 -10.68
C TRP A 25 -9.97 5.22 -10.72
N GLU A 26 -9.45 4.69 -11.83
CA GLU A 26 -8.98 3.31 -11.89
C GLU A 26 -7.59 3.27 -11.23
N GLU A 27 -7.59 3.05 -9.93
CA GLU A 27 -6.37 2.87 -9.15
C GLU A 27 -5.63 1.64 -9.67
N THR A 28 -4.40 1.83 -10.17
CA THR A 28 -3.57 0.68 -10.53
C THR A 28 -3.25 -0.13 -9.28
N ASP A 29 -3.04 -1.45 -9.42
CA ASP A 29 -2.65 -2.29 -8.29
C ASP A 29 -1.47 -1.71 -7.49
N GLN A 30 -0.54 -1.04 -8.18
CA GLN A 30 0.62 -0.38 -7.61
C GLN A 30 0.26 0.86 -6.79
N GLN A 31 -0.61 1.73 -7.31
CA GLN A 31 -1.07 2.90 -6.57
C GLN A 31 -1.86 2.48 -5.32
N ALA A 32 -2.74 1.48 -5.43
CA ALA A 32 -3.50 0.91 -4.32
C ALA A 32 -2.59 0.35 -3.24
N TYR A 33 -1.56 -0.39 -3.66
CA TYR A 33 -0.54 -0.91 -2.76
C TYR A 33 0.20 0.22 -2.02
N HIS A 34 0.68 1.24 -2.73
CA HIS A 34 1.38 2.36 -2.11
C HIS A 34 0.51 3.15 -1.13
N ASN A 35 -0.76 3.37 -1.46
CA ASN A 35 -1.71 4.05 -0.58
C ASN A 35 -1.94 3.26 0.71
N LYS A 36 -2.16 1.94 0.60
CA LYS A 36 -2.28 1.06 1.77
C LYS A 36 -1.01 1.05 2.62
N MET A 37 0.15 0.95 1.99
CA MET A 37 1.43 0.96 2.70
C MET A 37 1.76 2.30 3.36
N SER A 38 1.32 3.41 2.78
CA SER A 38 1.46 4.74 3.40
C SER A 38 0.67 4.83 4.70
N LEU A 39 -0.60 4.40 4.68
CA LEU A 39 -1.41 4.33 5.90
C LEU A 39 -0.81 3.37 6.93
N LEU A 40 -0.40 2.17 6.51
CA LEU A 40 0.20 1.18 7.39
C LEU A 40 1.51 1.66 8.02
N LYS A 41 2.29 2.50 7.32
CA LYS A 41 3.50 3.11 7.90
C LYS A 41 3.16 4.03 9.08
N VAL A 42 2.09 4.81 8.98
CA VAL A 42 1.61 5.66 10.09
C VAL A 42 1.16 4.79 11.27
N MET A 43 0.40 3.73 11.00
CA MET A 43 -0.05 2.79 12.03
C MET A 43 1.12 2.07 12.70
N LEU A 44 2.14 1.68 11.92
CA LEU A 44 3.33 1.00 12.41
C LEU A 44 4.13 1.89 13.34
N GLU A 45 4.29 3.17 13.00
CA GLU A 45 4.97 4.12 13.87
C GLU A 45 4.22 4.31 15.20
N GLY A 46 2.89 4.47 15.13
CA GLY A 46 2.07 4.53 16.34
C GLY A 46 2.15 3.25 17.18
N ALA A 47 2.19 2.08 16.55
CA ALA A 47 2.36 0.81 17.25
C ALA A 47 3.75 0.66 17.87
N ARG A 48 4.79 1.17 17.21
CA ARG A 48 6.17 1.21 17.74
C ARG A 48 6.25 2.07 19.00
N ILE A 49 5.63 3.25 18.99
CA ILE A 49 5.58 4.12 20.16
C ILE A 49 4.94 3.38 21.34
N ARG A 50 3.77 2.75 21.14
CA ARG A 50 3.12 1.97 22.21
C ARG A 50 3.95 0.76 22.66
N ALA A 51 4.62 0.07 21.74
CA ALA A 51 5.52 -1.02 22.09
C ALA A 51 6.66 -0.54 23.01
N VAL A 52 7.16 0.68 22.83
CA VAL A 52 8.21 1.26 23.68
C VAL A 52 7.64 1.78 25.00
N GLU A 53 6.52 2.52 24.96
CA GLU A 53 5.98 3.23 26.13
C GLU A 53 5.18 2.33 27.07
N THR A 54 4.40 1.40 26.52
CA THR A 54 3.45 0.57 27.27
C THR A 54 3.71 -0.93 27.10
N ASN A 55 4.82 -1.30 26.43
CA ASN A 55 5.18 -2.69 26.14
C ASN A 55 4.12 -3.43 25.31
N ASP A 56 3.33 -2.72 24.48
CA ASP A 56 2.33 -3.27 23.56
C ASP A 56 3.00 -3.86 22.29
N LEU A 57 3.80 -4.91 22.48
CA LEU A 57 4.42 -5.67 21.39
C LEU A 57 3.38 -6.41 20.54
N GLU A 58 2.26 -6.81 21.15
CA GLU A 58 1.15 -7.46 20.48
C GLU A 58 0.66 -6.64 19.28
N THR A 59 0.36 -5.35 19.49
CA THR A 59 -0.14 -4.53 18.39
C THR A 59 0.94 -4.18 17.39
N LEU A 60 2.21 -4.04 17.81
CA LEU A 60 3.33 -3.86 16.88
C LEU A 60 3.42 -5.04 15.90
N CYS A 61 3.44 -6.27 16.40
CA CYS A 61 3.55 -7.45 15.55
C CYS A 61 2.30 -7.65 14.68
N LEU A 62 1.11 -7.29 15.17
CA LEU A 62 -0.13 -7.32 14.37
C LEU A 62 -0.08 -6.34 13.19
N ILE A 63 0.37 -5.10 13.40
CA ILE A 63 0.48 -4.15 12.28
C ILE A 63 1.53 -4.61 11.26
N MET A 64 2.64 -5.19 11.73
CA MET A 64 3.64 -5.81 10.84
C MET A 64 3.05 -6.96 10.01
N SER A 65 2.19 -7.81 10.60
CA SER A 65 1.57 -8.91 9.86
C SER A 65 0.59 -8.41 8.80
N ILE A 66 -0.23 -7.39 9.11
CA ILE A 66 -1.12 -6.76 8.13
C ILE A 66 -0.32 -6.17 6.96
N GLY A 67 0.82 -5.54 7.24
CA GLY A 67 1.74 -5.08 6.19
C GLY A 67 2.23 -6.20 5.29
N ASN A 68 2.62 -7.34 5.87
CA ASN A 68 3.02 -8.52 5.09
C ASN A 68 1.87 -9.01 4.20
N ASP A 69 0.65 -9.13 4.73
CA ASP A 69 -0.51 -9.61 3.96
C ASP A 69 -0.85 -8.71 2.76
N VAL A 70 -0.80 -7.38 2.95
CA VAL A 70 -1.01 -6.41 1.87
C VAL A 70 0.05 -6.56 0.78
N THR A 71 1.32 -6.69 1.17
CA THR A 71 2.42 -6.84 0.22
C THR A 71 2.40 -8.20 -0.48
N ILE A 72 2.06 -9.29 0.23
CA ILE A 72 1.90 -10.63 -0.35
C ILE A 72 0.86 -10.56 -1.47
N ARG A 73 -0.31 -9.99 -1.19
CA ARG A 73 -1.37 -9.90 -2.19
C ARG A 73 -0.94 -9.11 -3.42
N TYR A 74 -0.18 -8.04 -3.24
CA TYR A 74 0.35 -7.27 -4.37
C TYR A 74 1.34 -8.10 -5.20
N VAL A 75 2.29 -8.80 -4.56
CA VAL A 75 3.29 -9.64 -5.24
C VAL A 75 2.63 -10.81 -5.98
N GLU A 76 1.59 -11.42 -5.42
CA GLU A 76 0.81 -12.48 -6.09
C GLU A 76 0.18 -12.01 -7.41
N LEU A 77 -0.28 -10.75 -7.44
CA LEU A 77 -0.87 -10.13 -8.64
C LEU A 77 0.20 -9.58 -9.59
N ASN A 78 1.39 -9.25 -9.08
CA ASN A 78 2.47 -8.57 -9.80
C ASN A 78 3.82 -9.30 -9.60
N PRO A 79 3.95 -10.57 -10.03
CA PRO A 79 5.12 -11.42 -9.70
C PRO A 79 6.44 -10.94 -10.31
N ASN A 80 6.39 -10.03 -11.29
CA ASN A 80 7.58 -9.46 -11.93
C ASN A 80 8.09 -8.18 -11.24
N ASP A 81 7.37 -7.68 -10.23
CA ASP A 81 7.80 -6.53 -9.43
C ASP A 81 8.82 -6.98 -8.37
N VAL A 82 10.09 -7.05 -8.79
CA VAL A 82 11.21 -7.49 -7.97
C VAL A 82 11.48 -6.55 -6.80
N GLU A 83 11.21 -5.25 -6.97
CA GLU A 83 11.41 -4.26 -5.91
C GLU A 83 10.49 -4.56 -4.72
N ILE A 84 9.18 -4.72 -4.98
CA ILE A 84 8.22 -5.02 -3.92
C ILE A 84 8.40 -6.43 -3.36
N THR A 85 8.83 -7.38 -4.18
CA THR A 85 9.21 -8.72 -3.70
C THR A 85 10.37 -8.66 -2.69
N ASN A 86 11.45 -7.95 -2.99
CA ASN A 86 12.56 -7.79 -2.05
C ASN A 86 12.14 -7.05 -0.78
N ARG A 87 11.24 -6.07 -0.91
CA ARG A 87 10.68 -5.37 0.25
C ARG A 87 9.88 -6.32 1.15
N LEU A 88 9.10 -7.23 0.57
CA LEU A 88 8.34 -8.24 1.33
C LEU A 88 9.28 -9.11 2.17
N ASP A 89 10.44 -9.50 1.66
CA ASP A 89 11.40 -10.30 2.42
C ASP A 89 11.93 -9.55 3.66
N GLY A 90 12.23 -8.27 3.52
CA GLY A 90 12.57 -7.41 4.67
C GLY A 90 11.45 -7.34 5.70
N MET A 91 10.20 -7.16 5.24
CA MET A 91 9.02 -7.10 6.12
C MET A 91 8.77 -8.43 6.86
N ARG A 92 9.07 -9.58 6.25
CA ARG A 92 8.99 -10.89 6.90
C ARG A 92 10.04 -11.06 7.98
N ASN A 93 11.26 -10.58 7.73
CA ASN A 93 12.34 -10.62 8.71
C ASN A 93 12.00 -9.74 9.93
N ASP A 94 11.52 -8.52 9.70
CA ASP A 94 11.09 -7.61 10.76
C ASP A 94 9.95 -8.21 11.60
N MET A 95 8.96 -8.82 10.95
CA MET A 95 7.85 -9.50 11.64
C MET A 95 8.35 -10.71 12.45
N THR A 96 9.26 -11.51 11.89
CA THR A 96 9.85 -12.67 12.58
C THR A 96 10.59 -12.23 13.84
N ALA A 97 11.36 -11.14 13.76
CA ALA A 97 12.03 -10.56 14.92
C ALA A 97 11.02 -10.06 15.97
N CYS A 98 9.94 -9.39 15.54
CA CYS A 98 8.87 -8.94 16.44
C CYS A 98 8.22 -10.11 17.17
N LEU A 99 7.85 -11.17 16.45
CA LEU A 99 7.22 -12.35 17.03
C LEU A 99 8.15 -13.06 18.02
N ALA A 100 9.45 -13.14 17.73
CA ALA A 100 10.43 -13.68 18.66
C ALA A 100 10.45 -12.88 19.99
N LEU A 101 10.46 -11.56 19.92
CA LEU A 101 10.37 -10.70 21.12
C LEU A 101 9.05 -10.91 21.87
N LEU A 102 7.94 -10.96 21.14
CA LEU A 102 6.61 -11.17 21.71
C LEU A 102 6.48 -12.52 22.43
N TYR A 103 7.02 -13.59 21.87
CA TYR A 103 6.97 -14.92 22.48
C TYR A 103 7.92 -15.05 23.67
N ASN A 104 9.12 -14.48 23.58
CA ASN A 104 10.04 -14.44 24.72
C ASN A 104 9.44 -13.67 25.92
N LYS A 105 8.69 -12.58 25.66
CA LYS A 105 7.94 -11.87 26.71
C LYS A 105 6.87 -12.74 27.37
N LYS A 106 6.22 -13.63 26.61
CA LYS A 106 5.13 -14.49 27.09
C LYS A 106 5.60 -15.74 27.84
N GLN A 107 6.88 -16.11 27.71
CA GLN A 107 7.50 -17.14 28.53
C GLN A 107 8.16 -16.45 29.73
N PRO A 108 7.53 -16.42 30.93
CA PRO A 108 8.24 -15.93 32.10
C PRO A 108 9.43 -16.87 32.33
N SER A 109 10.61 -16.30 32.50
CA SER A 109 11.81 -17.02 32.91
C SER A 109 11.46 -17.95 34.09
N SER A 110 11.57 -19.25 33.87
CA SER A 110 11.50 -20.28 34.90
C SER A 110 12.58 -20.08 35.96
#